data_AF-A0A085WGL6-F1
#
_entry.id   AF-A0A085WGL6-F1
#
_cell.length_a   1.000
_cell.length_b   1.000
_cell.length_c   1.000
_cell.angle_alpha   90.00
_cell.angle_beta   90.00
_cell.angle_gamma   90.00
#
_symmetry.space_group_name_H-M   'P 1'
#
loop_
_entity.id
_entity.type
_entity.pdbx_description
1 polymer ?
#
loop_
_entity_poly.entity_id
_entity_poly.type
_entity_poly.pdbx_seq_one_letter_code
_entity_poly.pdbx_strand_id
1 'polypeptide(L)'
;MSGVLQSTEHGLIQNFYGTQSAKRSQVPFMNHIHEGLAVMLCTGASLQAMRAFCLHPLVQSDADLKSQYAQITRALETVPDGAFVLGLAMEYRSVANEYVSHRPMPPEGIRLSPLAEVNAMLVGDKVQNRKDFELYHAETHERRDRLAEYFQQWCQALQIEPLYPQFKAMLQGAEWTGS
;
A
#
# COMPACT_ATOMS: atom_id res chain seq x y z
N MET A 1 4.70 10.11 -12.55
CA MET A 1 5.41 8.93 -12.03
C MET A 1 6.93 9.12 -11.90
N SER A 2 7.66 9.74 -12.86
CA SER A 2 9.14 9.81 -12.82
C SER A 2 9.72 10.44 -11.54
N GLY A 3 9.06 11.46 -10.96
CA GLY A 3 9.53 12.10 -9.73
C GLY A 3 9.50 11.20 -8.48
N VAL A 4 8.58 10.24 -8.37
CA VAL A 4 8.53 9.29 -7.24
C VAL A 4 9.57 8.19 -7.43
N LEU A 5 9.70 7.67 -8.65
CA LEU A 5 10.65 6.58 -8.96
C LEU A 5 12.12 7.00 -8.83
N GLN A 6 12.40 8.31 -8.74
CA GLN A 6 13.73 8.87 -8.51
C GLN A 6 13.89 9.37 -7.07
N SER A 7 12.90 9.18 -6.20
CA SER A 7 12.92 9.72 -4.84
C SER A 7 13.77 8.88 -3.89
N THR A 8 14.24 9.51 -2.82
CA THR A 8 14.96 8.81 -1.73
C THR A 8 14.12 7.68 -1.14
N GLU A 9 12.81 7.89 -0.95
CA GLU A 9 11.90 6.88 -0.40
C GLU A 9 11.78 5.64 -1.29
N HIS A 10 11.69 5.84 -2.60
CA HIS A 10 11.68 4.72 -3.56
C HIS A 10 13.00 3.95 -3.52
N GLY A 11 14.14 4.65 -3.46
CA GLY A 11 15.45 4.02 -3.30
C GLY A 11 15.57 3.21 -2.00
N LEU A 12 15.01 3.70 -0.89
CA LEU A 12 15.00 3.00 0.39
C LEU A 12 14.22 1.67 0.30
N ILE A 13 13.02 1.68 -0.27
CA ILE A 13 12.22 0.44 -0.39
C ILE A 13 12.81 -0.53 -1.41
N GLN A 14 13.39 -0.02 -2.50
CA GLN A 14 14.11 -0.85 -3.47
C GLN A 14 15.29 -1.57 -2.82
N ASN A 15 16.05 -0.90 -1.96
CA ASN A 15 17.13 -1.53 -1.21
C ASN A 15 16.61 -2.53 -0.16
N PHE A 16 15.52 -2.20 0.52
CA PHE A 16 14.92 -3.07 1.55
C PHE A 16 14.40 -4.38 0.95
N TYR A 17 13.65 -4.32 -0.15
CA TYR A 17 13.18 -5.52 -0.84
C TYR A 17 14.29 -6.20 -1.64
N GLY A 18 15.21 -5.47 -2.25
CA GLY A 18 16.29 -6.04 -3.05
C GLY A 18 15.77 -6.99 -4.13
N THR A 19 16.19 -8.26 -4.07
CA THR A 19 15.75 -9.33 -4.98
C THR A 19 14.61 -10.19 -4.42
N GLN A 20 14.04 -9.80 -3.28
CA GLN A 20 12.98 -10.58 -2.63
C GLN A 20 11.73 -10.65 -3.51
N SER A 21 11.11 -11.83 -3.49
CA SER A 21 9.89 -12.13 -4.24
C SER A 21 8.93 -12.92 -3.35
N ALA A 22 7.64 -12.81 -3.66
CA ALA A 22 6.60 -13.57 -2.97
C ALA A 22 6.83 -15.08 -3.16
N LYS A 23 6.87 -15.85 -2.05
CA LYS A 23 7.22 -17.28 -2.06
C LYS A 23 6.40 -18.14 -3.02
N ARG A 24 5.14 -17.78 -3.25
CA ARG A 24 4.19 -18.59 -4.04
C ARG A 24 4.08 -18.12 -5.49
N SER A 25 3.88 -16.82 -5.73
CA SER A 25 3.74 -16.27 -7.08
C SER A 25 5.08 -15.99 -7.77
N GLN A 26 6.18 -15.95 -7.01
CA GLN A 26 7.52 -15.52 -7.47
C GLN A 26 7.54 -14.09 -8.02
N VAL A 27 6.50 -13.30 -7.77
CA VAL A 27 6.42 -11.90 -8.15
C VAL A 27 7.34 -11.07 -7.24
N PRO A 28 8.21 -10.20 -7.81
CA PRO A 28 9.05 -9.31 -7.01
C PRO A 28 8.25 -8.39 -6.10
N PHE A 29 8.68 -8.18 -4.86
CA PHE A 29 7.97 -7.28 -3.94
C PHE A 29 7.92 -5.83 -4.45
N MET A 30 8.88 -5.41 -5.26
CA MET A 30 8.83 -4.09 -5.91
C MET A 30 7.65 -3.91 -6.87
N ASN A 31 7.11 -5.00 -7.46
CA ASN A 31 5.92 -4.89 -8.30
C ASN A 31 4.72 -4.43 -7.48
N HIS A 32 4.60 -4.86 -6.22
CA HIS A 32 3.54 -4.40 -5.33
C HIS A 32 3.61 -2.89 -5.12
N ILE A 33 4.82 -2.35 -4.96
CA ILE A 33 5.02 -0.90 -4.84
C ILE A 33 4.60 -0.19 -6.12
N HIS A 34 5.04 -0.67 -7.28
CA HIS A 34 4.75 0.01 -8.55
C HIS A 34 3.27 -0.06 -8.92
N GLU A 35 2.60 -1.18 -8.67
CA GLU A 35 1.16 -1.33 -8.88
C GLU A 35 0.35 -0.43 -7.94
N GLY A 36 0.72 -0.38 -6.65
CA GLY A 36 0.09 0.55 -5.71
C GLY A 36 0.28 2.01 -6.12
N LEU A 37 1.48 2.39 -6.56
CA LEU A 37 1.76 3.73 -7.10
C LEU A 37 0.96 4.03 -8.38
N ALA A 38 0.73 3.04 -9.25
CA ALA A 38 -0.08 3.22 -10.45
C ALA A 38 -1.54 3.52 -10.08
N VAL A 39 -2.11 2.81 -9.10
CA VAL A 39 -3.45 3.10 -8.56
C VAL A 39 -3.51 4.50 -7.96
N MET A 40 -2.53 4.86 -7.12
CA MET A 40 -2.46 6.18 -6.50
C MET A 40 -2.35 7.30 -7.53
N LEU A 41 -1.55 7.11 -8.58
CA LEU A 41 -1.45 8.07 -9.67
C LEU A 41 -2.79 8.23 -10.40
N CYS A 42 -3.47 7.12 -10.66
CA CYS A 42 -4.77 7.10 -11.32
C CYS A 42 -5.87 7.80 -10.52
N THR A 43 -5.82 7.74 -9.19
CA THR A 43 -6.78 8.41 -8.31
C THR A 43 -6.38 9.84 -7.91
N GLY A 44 -5.30 10.37 -8.51
CA GLY A 44 -4.86 11.75 -8.28
C GLY A 44 -4.19 11.99 -6.92
N ALA A 45 -3.57 10.96 -6.33
CA ALA A 45 -2.85 11.09 -5.08
C ALA A 45 -1.68 12.09 -5.19
N SER A 46 -1.39 12.78 -4.07
CA SER A 46 -0.29 13.74 -4.02
C SER A 46 1.09 13.06 -4.11
N LEU A 47 2.09 13.82 -4.54
CA LEU A 47 3.47 13.33 -4.62
C LEU A 47 3.99 12.89 -3.24
N GLN A 48 3.63 13.61 -2.19
CA GLN A 48 3.99 13.28 -0.81
C GLN A 48 3.35 11.96 -0.35
N ALA A 49 2.08 11.72 -0.68
CA ALA A 49 1.41 10.45 -0.39
C ALA A 49 2.10 9.28 -1.10
N MET A 50 2.44 9.45 -2.39
CA MET A 50 3.14 8.42 -3.17
C MET A 50 4.55 8.14 -2.63
N ARG A 51 5.28 9.17 -2.19
CA ARG A 51 6.58 9.00 -1.53
C ARG A 51 6.43 8.28 -0.18
N ALA A 52 5.42 8.62 0.60
CA ALA A 52 5.11 7.95 1.86
C ALA A 52 4.70 6.49 1.65
N PHE A 53 4.00 6.20 0.56
CA PHE A 53 3.68 4.85 0.14
C PHE A 53 4.94 4.02 -0.11
N CYS A 54 6.01 4.58 -0.67
CA CYS A 54 7.27 3.85 -0.76
C CYS A 54 7.82 3.46 0.62
N LEU A 55 7.62 4.28 1.66
CA LEU A 55 8.12 4.01 3.01
C LEU A 55 7.28 3.01 3.79
N HIS A 56 6.01 2.84 3.45
CA HIS A 56 5.05 2.12 4.29
C HIS A 56 5.50 0.70 4.69
N PRO A 57 6.15 -0.12 3.83
CA PRO A 57 6.55 -1.46 4.24
C PRO A 57 7.69 -1.45 5.25
N LEU A 58 8.59 -0.46 5.19
CA LEU A 58 9.74 -0.37 6.10
C LEU A 58 9.31 -0.01 7.53
N VAL A 59 8.09 0.49 7.72
CA VAL A 59 7.55 0.88 9.03
C VAL A 59 6.34 0.04 9.44
N GLN A 60 5.86 -0.88 8.59
CA GLN A 60 4.60 -1.58 8.78
C GLN A 60 4.55 -2.36 10.10
N SER A 61 5.56 -3.19 10.38
CA SER A 61 5.62 -3.98 11.61
C SER A 61 6.40 -3.27 12.71
N ASP A 62 6.21 -3.67 13.98
CA ASP A 62 7.04 -3.18 15.09
C ASP A 62 8.53 -3.51 14.88
N ALA A 63 8.83 -4.67 14.29
CA ALA A 63 10.19 -5.12 14.03
C ALA A 63 10.87 -4.29 12.92
N ASP A 64 10.16 -4.05 11.82
CA ASP A 64 10.66 -3.24 10.71
C ASP A 64 10.82 -1.79 11.14
N LEU A 65 9.83 -1.22 11.86
CA LEU A 65 9.95 0.12 12.43
C LEU A 65 11.20 0.21 13.32
N LYS A 66 11.38 -0.71 14.27
CA LYS A 66 12.53 -0.69 15.19
C LYS A 66 13.88 -0.78 14.47
N SER A 67 13.97 -1.59 13.40
CA SER A 67 15.22 -1.80 12.67
C SER A 67 15.52 -0.68 11.67
N GLN A 68 14.50 -0.13 11.01
CA GLN A 68 14.68 0.79 9.88
C GLN A 68 14.57 2.27 10.26
N TYR A 69 13.90 2.63 11.37
CA TYR A 69 13.52 4.02 11.65
C TYR A 69 14.69 5.02 11.67
N ALA A 70 15.82 4.65 12.30
CA ALA A 70 16.99 5.52 12.36
C ALA A 70 17.61 5.77 10.97
N GLN A 71 17.65 4.74 10.11
CA GLN A 71 18.15 4.86 8.74
C GLN A 71 17.21 5.71 7.88
N ILE A 72 15.90 5.49 7.98
CA ILE A 72 14.90 6.26 7.24
C ILE A 72 14.99 7.74 7.62
N THR A 73 14.97 8.03 8.93
CA THR A 73 15.04 9.41 9.44
C THR A 73 16.27 10.13 8.90
N ARG A 74 17.45 9.51 9.00
CA ARG A 74 18.70 10.07 8.49
C ARG A 74 18.68 10.30 6.97
N ALA A 75 18.13 9.37 6.21
CA ALA A 75 18.03 9.51 4.76
C ALA A 75 17.09 10.66 4.35
N LEU A 76 16.09 10.98 5.17
CA LEU A 76 15.10 12.02 4.90
C LEU A 76 15.46 13.40 5.47
N GLU A 77 16.50 13.52 6.31
CA GLU A 77 16.92 14.79 6.96
C GLU A 77 17.11 15.95 5.98
N THR A 78 17.61 15.66 4.77
CA THR A 78 17.90 16.68 3.74
C THR A 78 16.90 16.67 2.59
N VAL A 79 15.90 15.79 2.65
CA VAL A 79 14.90 15.65 1.59
C VAL A 79 13.76 16.62 1.85
N PRO A 80 13.36 17.46 0.87
CA PRO A 80 12.19 18.31 1.00
C PRO A 80 10.95 17.51 1.42
N ASP A 81 10.21 18.05 2.40
CA ASP A 81 9.05 17.43 3.04
C ASP A 81 9.33 16.06 3.71
N GLY A 82 10.59 15.67 3.93
CA GLY A 82 10.95 14.35 4.45
C GLY A 82 10.25 13.97 5.76
N ALA A 83 10.17 14.92 6.71
CA ALA A 83 9.46 14.71 7.97
C ALA A 83 7.94 14.55 7.76
N PHE A 84 7.34 15.31 6.84
CA PHE A 84 5.92 15.20 6.50
C PHE A 84 5.61 13.84 5.87
N VAL A 85 6.43 13.41 4.90
CA VAL A 85 6.32 12.11 4.23
C VAL A 85 6.46 10.95 5.22
N LEU A 86 7.42 11.02 6.14
CA LEU A 86 7.54 10.03 7.22
C LEU A 86 6.31 10.02 8.14
N GLY A 87 5.77 11.21 8.47
CA GLY A 87 4.53 11.34 9.24
C GLY A 87 3.34 10.62 8.60
N LEU A 88 3.17 10.78 7.28
CA LEU A 88 2.13 10.06 6.51
C LEU A 88 2.33 8.54 6.57
N ALA A 89 3.56 8.05 6.43
CA ALA A 89 3.86 6.61 6.52
C ALA A 89 3.56 6.04 7.93
N MET A 90 3.83 6.82 8.98
CA MET A 90 3.52 6.44 10.36
C MET A 90 2.01 6.43 10.66
N GLU A 91 1.26 7.40 10.13
CA GLU A 91 -0.20 7.41 10.24
C GLU A 91 -0.81 6.25 9.44
N TYR A 92 -0.33 5.99 8.23
CA TYR A 92 -0.71 4.80 7.45
C TYR A 92 -0.52 3.52 8.26
N ARG A 93 0.67 3.34 8.86
CA ARG A 93 0.97 2.21 9.73
C ARG A 93 -0.04 2.09 10.87
N SER A 94 -0.38 3.21 11.54
CA SER A 94 -1.36 3.23 12.63
C SER A 94 -2.73 2.74 12.15
N VAL A 95 -3.23 3.29 11.03
CA VAL A 95 -4.55 2.97 10.47
C VAL A 95 -4.60 1.52 9.96
N ALA A 96 -3.62 1.11 9.14
CA ALA A 96 -3.59 -0.21 8.54
C ALA A 96 -3.47 -1.35 9.57
N ASN A 97 -2.73 -1.13 10.67
CA ASN A 97 -2.55 -2.13 11.72
C ASN A 97 -3.73 -2.25 12.68
N GLU A 98 -4.64 -1.27 12.70
CA GLU A 98 -5.83 -1.32 13.55
C GLU A 98 -6.78 -2.44 13.11
N TYR A 99 -6.83 -2.73 11.80
CA TYR A 99 -7.63 -3.80 11.24
C TYR A 99 -6.86 -4.65 10.22
N VAL A 100 -6.52 -5.87 10.61
CA VAL A 100 -5.80 -6.88 9.81
C VAL A 100 -6.62 -8.16 9.69
N SER A 101 -6.41 -8.94 8.63
CA SER A 101 -7.30 -10.04 8.21
C SER A 101 -7.57 -11.14 9.26
N HIS A 102 -6.67 -11.33 10.22
CA HIS A 102 -6.81 -12.32 11.30
C HIS A 102 -7.54 -11.79 12.54
N ARG A 103 -7.95 -10.52 12.56
CA ARG A 103 -8.75 -9.93 13.63
C ARG A 103 -10.21 -9.82 13.20
N PRO A 104 -11.19 -9.87 14.12
CA PRO A 104 -12.57 -9.54 13.81
C PRO A 104 -12.71 -8.07 13.41
N MET A 105 -13.75 -7.74 12.65
CA MET A 105 -14.13 -6.36 12.32
C MET A 105 -14.36 -5.56 13.63
N PRO A 106 -13.78 -4.35 13.77
CA PRO A 106 -14.10 -3.50 14.91
C PRO A 106 -15.60 -3.12 14.92
N PRO A 107 -16.24 -2.98 16.10
CA PRO A 107 -17.66 -2.64 16.20
C PRO A 107 -18.04 -1.33 15.49
N GLU A 108 -17.13 -0.34 15.52
CA GLU A 108 -17.30 0.97 14.89
C GLU A 108 -16.93 0.96 13.38
N GLY A 109 -16.55 -0.21 12.85
CA GLY A 109 -16.04 -0.35 11.48
C GLY A 109 -14.56 0.02 11.34
N ILE A 110 -14.11 0.12 10.09
CA ILE A 110 -12.73 0.48 9.76
C ILE A 110 -12.56 1.99 9.95
N ARG A 111 -11.67 2.39 10.86
CA ARG A 111 -11.25 3.79 10.97
C ARG A 111 -10.43 4.19 9.74
N LEU A 112 -10.81 5.29 9.11
CA LEU A 112 -9.98 5.97 8.10
C LEU A 112 -9.14 7.09 8.73
N SER A 113 -8.08 7.48 8.05
CA SER A 113 -7.28 8.62 8.50
C SER A 113 -8.03 9.94 8.24
N PRO A 114 -7.88 10.96 9.10
CA PRO A 114 -8.28 12.33 8.74
C PRO A 114 -7.43 12.94 7.62
N LEU A 115 -6.29 12.32 7.28
CA LEU A 115 -5.41 12.77 6.20
C LEU A 115 -5.78 12.05 4.90
N ALA A 116 -6.22 12.81 3.90
CA ALA A 116 -6.63 12.27 2.60
C ALA A 116 -5.49 11.51 1.90
N GLU A 117 -4.25 11.96 2.09
CA GLU A 117 -3.04 11.32 1.59
C GLU A 117 -2.90 9.88 2.08
N VAL A 118 -3.21 9.63 3.36
CA VAL A 118 -3.11 8.29 3.96
C VAL A 118 -4.22 7.39 3.42
N ASN A 119 -5.42 7.92 3.22
CA ASN A 119 -6.51 7.16 2.59
C ASN A 119 -6.16 6.80 1.13
N ALA A 120 -5.49 7.68 0.39
CA ALA A 120 -5.00 7.36 -0.95
C ALA A 120 -3.93 6.25 -0.93
N MET A 121 -3.03 6.25 0.06
CA MET A 121 -2.07 5.16 0.27
C MET A 121 -2.78 3.83 0.55
N LEU A 122 -3.81 3.82 1.40
CA LEU A 122 -4.63 2.64 1.69
C LEU A 122 -5.36 2.12 0.46
N VAL A 123 -5.87 3.00 -0.42
CA VAL A 123 -6.45 2.61 -1.71
C VAL A 123 -5.42 1.87 -2.56
N GLY A 124 -4.22 2.45 -2.74
CA GLY A 124 -3.14 1.82 -3.50
C GLY A 124 -2.77 0.44 -2.98
N ASP A 125 -2.56 0.32 -1.66
CA ASP A 125 -2.23 -0.93 -0.99
C ASP A 125 -3.34 -1.98 -1.13
N LYS A 126 -4.59 -1.61 -0.83
CA LYS A 126 -5.69 -2.59 -0.75
C LYS A 126 -6.13 -3.09 -2.12
N VAL A 127 -6.11 -2.24 -3.14
CA VAL A 127 -6.36 -2.67 -4.53
C VAL A 127 -5.30 -3.67 -4.99
N GLN A 128 -4.02 -3.34 -4.76
CA GLN A 128 -2.90 -4.19 -5.14
C GLN A 128 -2.97 -5.55 -4.41
N ASN A 129 -3.12 -5.53 -3.09
CA ASN A 129 -3.19 -6.76 -2.29
C ASN A 129 -4.39 -7.64 -2.66
N ARG A 130 -5.56 -7.05 -2.92
CA ARG A 130 -6.75 -7.81 -3.33
C ARG A 130 -6.52 -8.46 -4.69
N LYS A 131 -5.91 -7.75 -5.65
CA LYS A 131 -5.57 -8.32 -6.97
C LYS A 131 -4.69 -9.56 -6.80
N ASP A 132 -3.62 -9.46 -6.03
CA ASP A 132 -2.70 -10.58 -5.85
C ASP A 132 -3.35 -11.74 -5.10
N PHE A 133 -4.20 -11.45 -4.12
CA PHE A 133 -5.01 -12.47 -3.48
C PHE A 133 -5.89 -13.20 -4.49
N GLU A 134 -6.65 -12.46 -5.32
CA GLU A 134 -7.54 -13.03 -6.32
C GLU A 134 -6.78 -13.85 -7.38
N LEU A 135 -5.59 -13.42 -7.78
CA LEU A 135 -4.81 -14.10 -8.82
C LEU A 135 -4.06 -15.33 -8.33
N TYR A 136 -3.53 -15.31 -7.11
CA TYR A 136 -2.56 -16.31 -6.66
C TYR A 136 -3.02 -17.11 -5.44
N HIS A 137 -4.06 -16.67 -4.73
CA HIS A 137 -4.37 -17.19 -3.39
C HIS A 137 -5.85 -17.54 -3.17
N ALA A 138 -6.78 -17.01 -3.96
CA ALA A 138 -8.21 -17.22 -3.76
C ALA A 138 -8.61 -18.70 -3.76
N GLU A 139 -7.97 -19.54 -4.57
CA GLU A 139 -8.29 -20.97 -4.64
C GLU A 139 -7.58 -21.81 -3.58
N THR A 140 -6.39 -21.40 -3.15
CA THR A 140 -5.45 -22.25 -2.39
C THR A 140 -5.24 -21.83 -0.94
N HIS A 141 -5.66 -20.63 -0.53
CA HIS A 141 -5.41 -20.13 0.82
C HIS A 141 -6.44 -20.68 1.82
N GLU A 142 -5.97 -21.27 2.92
CA GLU A 142 -6.84 -21.85 3.97
C GLU A 142 -7.87 -20.86 4.54
N ARG A 143 -7.50 -19.58 4.59
CA ARG A 143 -8.34 -18.47 5.05
C ARG A 143 -8.96 -17.65 3.93
N ARG A 144 -9.15 -18.22 2.73
CA ARG A 144 -9.63 -17.49 1.55
C ARG A 144 -10.93 -16.71 1.78
N ASP A 145 -11.91 -17.30 2.47
CA ASP A 145 -13.21 -16.66 2.68
C ASP A 145 -13.04 -15.41 3.57
N ARG A 146 -12.21 -15.53 4.60
CA ARG A 146 -11.88 -14.42 5.50
C ARG A 146 -11.07 -13.32 4.80
N LEU A 147 -10.15 -13.69 3.90
CA LEU A 147 -9.37 -12.71 3.12
C LEU A 147 -10.25 -11.98 2.11
N ALA A 148 -11.14 -12.69 1.42
CA ALA A 148 -12.09 -12.09 0.49
C ALA A 148 -12.99 -11.06 1.21
N GLU A 149 -13.54 -11.45 2.37
CA GLU A 149 -14.33 -10.56 3.23
C GLU A 149 -13.51 -9.34 3.69
N TYR A 150 -12.28 -9.57 4.16
CA TYR A 150 -11.37 -8.52 4.61
C TYR A 150 -11.09 -7.47 3.51
N PHE A 151 -10.81 -7.91 2.28
CA PHE A 151 -10.55 -6.99 1.17
C PHE A 151 -11.82 -6.25 0.73
N GLN A 152 -12.97 -6.92 0.71
CA GLN A 152 -14.26 -6.29 0.44
C GLN A 152 -14.56 -5.18 1.46
N GLN A 153 -14.35 -5.46 2.75
CA GLN A 153 -14.59 -4.49 3.83
C GLN A 153 -13.69 -3.25 3.70
N TRP A 154 -12.40 -3.42 3.40
CA TRP A 154 -11.51 -2.29 3.14
C TRP A 154 -11.93 -1.49 1.91
N CYS A 155 -12.30 -2.16 0.82
CA CYS A 155 -12.74 -1.49 -0.41
C CYS A 155 -14.07 -0.73 -0.20
N GLN A 156 -14.98 -1.25 0.62
CA GLN A 156 -16.20 -0.55 1.03
C GLN A 156 -15.90 0.67 1.89
N ALA A 157 -15.04 0.53 2.91
CA ALA A 157 -14.66 1.65 3.78
C ALA A 157 -13.99 2.78 2.99
N LEU A 158 -13.09 2.44 2.06
CA LEU A 158 -12.41 3.39 1.17
C LEU A 158 -13.27 3.85 -0.01
N GLN A 159 -14.52 3.38 -0.13
CA GLN A 159 -15.47 3.71 -1.20
C GLN A 159 -14.98 3.39 -2.62
N ILE A 160 -14.14 2.37 -2.76
CA ILE A 160 -13.55 1.93 -4.04
C ILE A 160 -14.11 0.59 -4.54
N GLU A 161 -15.01 -0.07 -3.81
CA GLU A 161 -15.58 -1.38 -4.23
C GLU A 161 -16.14 -1.34 -5.67
N PRO A 162 -16.91 -0.32 -6.11
CA PRO A 162 -17.41 -0.27 -7.49
C PRO A 162 -16.30 -0.05 -8.54
N LEU A 163 -15.18 0.55 -8.14
CA LEU A 163 -14.04 0.87 -9.01
C LEU A 163 -13.01 -0.25 -9.07
N TYR A 164 -13.00 -1.17 -8.11
CA TYR A 164 -12.02 -2.24 -8.01
C TYR A 164 -11.85 -3.05 -9.31
N PRO A 165 -12.92 -3.46 -10.04
CA PRO A 165 -12.74 -4.17 -11.31
C PRO A 165 -11.95 -3.37 -12.35
N GLN A 166 -12.12 -2.05 -12.39
CA GLN A 166 -11.41 -1.16 -13.32
C GLN A 166 -9.94 -1.06 -12.94
N PHE A 167 -9.63 -0.87 -11.65
CA PHE A 167 -8.24 -0.84 -11.19
C PHE A 167 -7.53 -2.18 -11.42
N LYS A 168 -8.21 -3.30 -11.15
CA LYS A 168 -7.67 -4.63 -11.41
C LYS A 168 -7.34 -4.81 -12.89
N ALA A 169 -8.26 -4.45 -13.79
CA ALA A 169 -8.03 -4.53 -15.23
C ALA A 169 -6.85 -3.66 -15.68
N MET A 170 -6.76 -2.43 -15.19
CA MET A 170 -5.64 -1.52 -15.45
C MET A 170 -4.31 -2.14 -15.02
N LEU A 171 -4.24 -2.70 -13.81
CA LEU A 171 -3.02 -3.36 -13.31
C LEU A 171 -2.67 -4.64 -14.10
N GLN A 172 -3.60 -5.19 -14.86
CA GLN A 172 -3.37 -6.33 -15.76
C GLN A 172 -3.10 -5.91 -17.21
N GLY A 173 -2.94 -4.60 -17.47
CA GLY A 173 -2.54 -4.06 -18.77
C GLY A 173 -3.68 -3.55 -19.67
N ALA A 174 -4.90 -3.44 -19.15
CA ALA A 174 -5.98 -2.75 -19.88
C ALA A 174 -5.78 -1.23 -19.87
N GLU A 175 -6.23 -0.54 -20.92
CA GLU A 175 -6.30 0.92 -20.92
C GLU A 175 -7.28 1.41 -19.85
N TRP A 176 -6.89 2.42 -19.07
CA TRP A 176 -7.77 3.05 -18.10
C TRP A 176 -8.82 3.91 -18.81
N THR A 177 -10.11 3.60 -18.61
CA THR A 177 -11.23 4.32 -19.22
C THR A 177 -12.01 5.18 -18.22
N GLY A 178 -11.51 5.37 -17.00
CA GLY A 178 -12.21 6.11 -15.95
C GLY A 178 -12.02 7.62 -16.06
N SER A 179 -13.14 8.33 -16.17
CA SER A 179 -13.28 9.80 -16.20
C SER A 179 -13.27 10.42 -14.81
#